data_AF-A0A4T0CWL4-F1
#
_entry.id   AF-A0A4T0CWL4-F1
#
_cell.length_a   1.000
_cell.length_b   1.000
_cell.length_c   1.000
_cell.angle_alpha   90.00
_cell.angle_beta   90.00
_cell.angle_gamma   90.00
#
_symmetry.space_group_name_H-M   'P 1'
#
loop_
_entity.id
_entity.type
_entity.pdbx_description
1 polymer ?
#
loop_
_entity_poly.entity_id
_entity_poly.type
_entity_poly.pdbx_seq_one_letter_code
_entity_poly.pdbx_strand_id
1 'polypeptide(L)'
;MYADPPRTMERVSRRDIFTSLPARIQWLHSFLEFGTDDVQALISGQKYIKAVIPAIVNIVYKKLLKYDITARVFTTRDSRDEGPVESWPTEDSAQIEHRKMFLRWYLTKLNSDCTRRDTYAGVVSESAQWYRLL
;
A
#
# COMPACT_ATOMS: atom_id res chain seq x y z
N MET A 1 -10.83 -35.79 16.45
CA MET A 1 -12.05 -35.64 15.61
C MET A 1 -11.96 -34.25 15.00
N TYR A 2 -11.82 -34.12 13.67
CA TYR A 2 -11.82 -32.81 13.04
C TYR A 2 -13.26 -32.36 12.86
N ALA A 3 -13.58 -31.15 13.29
CA ALA A 3 -14.88 -30.56 13.07
C ALA A 3 -14.98 -30.10 11.61
N ASP A 4 -16.07 -30.47 10.94
CA ASP A 4 -16.38 -29.88 9.65
C ASP A 4 -16.83 -28.43 9.83
N PRO A 5 -16.42 -27.52 8.93
CA PRO A 5 -16.87 -26.14 9.00
C PRO A 5 -18.40 -26.06 8.79
N PRO A 6 -19.08 -25.15 9.51
CA PRO A 6 -20.50 -24.87 9.32
C PRO A 6 -20.86 -24.59 7.86
N ARG A 7 -22.07 -25.01 7.44
CA ARG A 7 -22.57 -24.80 6.07
C ARG A 7 -22.71 -23.33 5.66
N THR A 8 -22.70 -22.42 6.63
CA THR A 8 -22.72 -20.96 6.44
C THR A 8 -21.35 -20.38 6.12
N MET A 9 -20.26 -21.14 6.31
CA MET A 9 -18.92 -20.68 5.95
C MET A 9 -18.66 -20.90 4.47
N GLU A 10 -18.26 -19.84 3.78
CA GLU A 10 -17.76 -19.94 2.43
C GLU A 10 -16.40 -20.67 2.42
N ARG A 11 -16.28 -21.66 1.53
CA ARG A 11 -15.03 -22.38 1.34
C ARG A 11 -14.10 -21.58 0.44
N VAL A 12 -12.96 -21.19 1.01
CA VAL A 12 -11.88 -20.53 0.27
C VAL A 12 -10.72 -21.49 0.09
N SER A 13 -10.34 -21.75 -1.15
CA SER A 13 -9.22 -22.64 -1.49
C SER A 13 -7.89 -21.96 -1.19
N ARG A 14 -7.11 -22.56 -0.29
CA ARG A 14 -5.76 -22.06 0.04
C ARG A 14 -4.89 -21.97 -1.20
N ARG A 15 -4.93 -22.98 -2.07
CA ARG A 15 -4.13 -23.01 -3.30
C ARG A 15 -4.46 -21.81 -4.18
N ASP A 16 -5.75 -21.56 -4.43
CA ASP A 16 -6.17 -20.52 -5.37
C ASP A 16 -5.87 -19.11 -4.84
N ILE A 17 -5.89 -18.92 -3.51
CA ILE A 17 -5.38 -17.69 -2.90
C ILE A 17 -3.90 -17.46 -3.23
N PHE A 18 -3.06 -18.49 -3.22
CA PHE A 18 -1.63 -18.31 -3.55
C PHE A 18 -1.35 -18.27 -5.05
N THR A 19 -2.14 -18.95 -5.89
CA THR A 19 -1.82 -19.12 -7.32
C THR A 19 -2.66 -18.26 -8.28
N SER A 20 -3.83 -17.78 -7.89
CA SER A 20 -4.78 -17.09 -8.78
C SER A 20 -5.06 -15.66 -8.32
N LEU A 21 -4.60 -14.69 -9.11
CA LEU A 21 -4.89 -13.27 -8.85
C LEU A 21 -6.41 -12.98 -8.89
N PRO A 22 -7.19 -13.46 -9.87
CA PRO A 22 -8.64 -13.27 -9.86
C PRO A 22 -9.30 -13.83 -8.61
N ALA A 23 -8.88 -15.02 -8.13
CA ALA A 23 -9.45 -15.62 -6.92
C ALA A 23 -9.14 -14.78 -5.67
N ARG A 24 -7.93 -14.23 -5.55
CA ARG A 24 -7.58 -13.29 -4.48
C ARG A 24 -8.45 -12.04 -4.49
N ILE A 25 -8.63 -11.44 -5.67
CA ILE A 25 -9.41 -10.21 -5.82
C ILE A 25 -10.89 -10.47 -5.46
N GLN A 26 -11.46 -11.56 -5.98
CA GLN A 26 -12.86 -11.91 -5.70
C GLN A 26 -13.09 -12.20 -4.22
N TRP A 27 -12.19 -12.98 -3.60
CA TRP A 27 -12.25 -13.25 -2.17
C TRP A 27 -12.14 -11.97 -1.35
N LEU A 28 -11.22 -11.07 -1.70
CA LEU A 28 -11.04 -9.80 -0.98
C LEU A 28 -12.27 -8.90 -1.11
N HIS A 29 -12.87 -8.80 -2.31
CA HIS A 29 -14.12 -8.06 -2.51
C HIS A 29 -15.24 -8.60 -1.61
N SER A 30 -15.40 -9.92 -1.55
CA SER A 30 -16.44 -10.56 -0.73
C SER A 30 -16.15 -10.38 0.76
N PHE A 31 -14.90 -10.54 1.19
CA PHE A 31 -14.48 -10.44 2.58
C PHE A 31 -14.59 -9.01 3.13
N LEU A 32 -14.30 -8.00 2.32
CA LEU A 32 -14.46 -6.59 2.70
C LEU A 32 -15.89 -6.08 2.48
N GLU A 33 -16.79 -6.92 1.96
CA GLU A 33 -18.12 -6.53 1.49
C GLU A 33 -18.07 -5.34 0.51
N PHE A 34 -16.97 -5.22 -0.24
CA PHE A 34 -16.68 -4.07 -1.09
C PHE A 34 -17.55 -4.13 -2.36
N GLY A 35 -18.62 -3.33 -2.34
CA GLY A 35 -19.67 -3.31 -3.35
C GLY A 35 -19.70 -2.03 -4.19
N THR A 36 -20.79 -1.86 -4.93
CA THR A 36 -21.02 -0.67 -5.75
C THR A 36 -21.13 0.60 -4.91
N ASP A 37 -21.70 0.50 -3.71
CA ASP A 37 -21.94 1.63 -2.83
C ASP A 37 -20.62 2.19 -2.28
N ASP A 38 -19.65 1.32 -1.96
CA ASP A 38 -18.30 1.74 -1.57
C ASP A 38 -17.58 2.46 -2.70
N VAL A 39 -17.73 1.97 -3.94
CA VAL A 39 -17.18 2.64 -5.12
C VAL A 39 -17.79 4.03 -5.28
N GLN A 40 -19.10 4.19 -5.10
CA GLN A 40 -19.74 5.51 -5.15
C GLN A 40 -19.30 6.42 -4.00
N ALA A 41 -19.16 5.88 -2.79
CA ALA A 41 -18.63 6.61 -1.64
C ALA A 41 -17.21 7.12 -1.92
N LEU A 42 -16.34 6.28 -2.50
CA LEU A 42 -14.99 6.67 -2.90
C LEU A 42 -14.98 7.73 -4.00
N ILE A 43 -15.84 7.61 -5.01
CA ILE A 43 -15.95 8.61 -6.09
C ILE A 43 -16.41 9.96 -5.53
N SER A 44 -17.45 9.97 -4.70
CA SER A 44 -17.96 11.20 -4.09
C SER A 44 -16.95 11.84 -3.11
N GLY A 45 -16.19 11.01 -2.39
CA GLY A 45 -15.15 11.40 -1.44
C GLY A 45 -13.81 11.80 -2.09
N GLN A 46 -13.62 11.50 -3.38
CA GLN A 46 -12.34 11.58 -4.10
C GLN A 46 -11.64 12.94 -3.94
N LYS A 47 -12.39 14.04 -4.04
CA LYS A 47 -11.83 15.40 -3.90
C LYS A 47 -11.30 15.69 -2.51
N TYR A 48 -11.97 15.18 -1.47
CA TYR A 48 -11.58 15.37 -0.07
C TYR A 48 -10.37 14.50 0.26
N ILE A 49 -10.37 13.25 -0.20
CA ILE A 49 -9.23 12.33 -0.06
C ILE A 49 -7.98 12.96 -0.70
N LYS A 50 -8.11 13.48 -1.94
CA LYS A 50 -6.99 14.13 -2.64
C LYS A 50 -6.38 15.28 -1.84
N ALA A 51 -7.21 16.10 -1.21
CA ALA A 51 -6.76 17.24 -0.41
C ALA A 51 -5.97 16.82 0.84
N VAL A 52 -6.28 15.67 1.43
CA VAL A 52 -5.62 15.19 2.67
C VAL A 52 -4.38 14.33 2.42
N ILE A 53 -4.14 13.84 1.19
CA ILE A 53 -2.99 12.98 0.84
C ILE A 53 -1.65 13.55 1.36
N PRO A 54 -1.30 14.83 1.16
CA PRO A 54 -0.01 15.36 1.63
C PRO A 54 0.16 15.22 3.16
N ALA A 55 -0.90 15.48 3.91
CA ALA A 55 -0.92 15.39 5.36
C ALA A 55 -0.82 13.92 5.83
N ILE A 56 -1.58 13.02 5.20
CA ILE A 56 -1.55 11.58 5.50
C ILE A 56 -0.13 11.04 5.32
N VAL A 57 0.52 11.33 4.19
CA VAL A 57 1.89 10.86 3.92
C VAL A 57 2.86 11.38 4.97
N ASN A 58 2.75 12.65 5.36
CA ASN A 58 3.60 13.20 6.42
C ASN A 58 3.38 12.49 7.76
N ILE A 59 2.13 12.25 8.16
CA ILE A 59 1.80 11.54 9.41
C ILE A 59 2.33 10.11 9.40
N VAL A 60 2.22 9.40 8.28
CA VAL A 60 2.74 8.04 8.12
C VAL A 60 4.26 8.02 8.32
N TYR A 61 5.01 8.90 7.65
CA TYR A 61 6.46 8.93 7.80
C TYR A 61 6.91 9.38 9.19
N LYS A 62 6.20 10.34 9.82
CA LYS A 62 6.41 10.68 11.23
C LYS A 62 6.26 9.47 12.14
N LYS A 63 5.24 8.65 11.89
CA LYS A 63 4.98 7.43 12.67
C LYS A 63 6.04 6.36 12.42
N LEU A 64 6.49 6.17 11.18
CA LEU A 64 7.52 5.20 10.82
C LEU A 64 8.91 5.60 11.35
N LEU A 65 9.22 6.90 11.41
CA LEU A 65 10.49 7.37 11.94
C LEU A 65 10.51 7.47 13.47
N LYS A 66 9.35 7.32 14.13
CA LYS A 66 9.23 7.34 15.59
C LYS A 66 9.80 6.10 16.27
N TYR A 67 9.78 4.94 15.60
CA TYR A 67 10.26 3.68 16.15
C TYR A 67 11.50 3.23 15.40
N ASP A 68 12.53 2.83 16.13
CA ASP A 68 13.80 2.35 15.62
C ASP A 68 13.61 1.16 14.65
N ILE A 69 12.76 0.19 15.01
CA ILE A 69 12.48 -0.98 14.17
C ILE A 69 11.90 -0.61 12.80
N THR A 70 11.08 0.44 12.72
CA THR A 70 10.50 0.90 11.46
C THR A 70 11.40 1.88 10.72
N ALA A 71 12.16 2.71 11.44
CA ALA A 71 13.12 3.64 10.85
C ALA A 71 14.32 2.91 10.22
N ARG A 72 14.75 1.79 10.82
CA ARG A 72 15.87 0.96 10.36
C ARG A 72 15.68 0.40 8.95
N VAL A 73 14.44 0.18 8.53
CA VAL A 73 14.14 -0.28 7.16
C VAL A 73 14.61 0.73 6.09
N PHE A 74 14.88 1.98 6.50
CA PHE A 74 15.43 3.01 5.62
C PHE A 74 16.94 3.20 5.76
N THR A 75 17.64 2.42 6.59
CA THR A 75 19.11 2.52 6.75
C THR A 75 19.84 1.40 6.01
N THR A 76 19.27 0.20 6.00
CA THR A 76 19.88 -0.99 5.39
C THR A 76 19.03 -1.49 4.22
N ARG A 77 19.67 -2.19 3.26
CA ARG A 77 18.95 -2.84 2.15
C ARG A 77 18.23 -4.11 2.59
N ASP A 78 18.66 -4.71 3.70
CA ASP A 78 18.05 -5.88 4.33
C ASP A 78 17.41 -5.47 5.67
N SER A 79 16.10 -5.66 5.79
CA SER A 79 15.35 -5.36 7.01
C SER A 79 15.61 -6.35 8.15
N ARG A 80 16.36 -7.43 7.89
CA ARG A 80 16.79 -8.43 8.88
C ARG A 80 18.16 -8.11 9.47
N ASP A 81 18.83 -7.09 8.94
CA ASP A 81 20.15 -6.67 9.40
C ASP A 81 20.04 -5.83 10.69
N GLU A 82 20.47 -6.43 11.80
CA GLU A 82 20.53 -5.80 13.12
C GLU A 82 21.89 -5.13 13.39
N GLY A 83 22.76 -5.02 12.38
CA GLY A 83 24.07 -4.40 12.48
C GLY A 83 24.05 -2.93 12.92
N PRO A 84 25.23 -2.37 13.25
CA PRO A 84 25.38 -0.98 13.63
C PRO A 84 24.86 -0.04 12.53
N VAL A 85 24.07 0.95 12.92
CA VAL A 85 23.55 1.99 12.01
C VAL A 85 24.45 3.21 12.09
N GLU A 86 25.04 3.62 10.96
CA GLU A 86 25.91 4.81 10.90
C GLU A 86 25.14 6.11 11.12
N SER A 87 23.92 6.20 10.58
CA SER A 87 23.07 7.40 10.67
C SER A 87 21.60 7.04 10.60
N TRP A 88 20.78 7.67 11.45
CA TRP A 88 19.34 7.49 11.47
C TRP A 88 18.63 8.48 10.53
N PRO A 89 17.66 8.02 9.74
CA PRO A 89 16.90 8.87 8.83
C PRO A 89 15.98 9.82 9.61
N THR A 90 15.94 11.05 9.14
CA THR A 90 15.02 12.09 9.61
C THR A 90 14.01 12.42 8.52
N GLU A 91 13.02 13.25 8.86
CA GLU A 91 12.02 13.69 7.88
C GLU A 91 12.60 14.46 6.70
N ASP A 92 13.75 15.11 6.91
CA ASP A 92 14.48 15.94 5.93
C ASP A 92 15.58 15.15 5.20
N SER A 93 15.72 13.85 5.50
CA SER A 93 16.63 13.00 4.75
C SER A 93 16.13 12.85 3.30
N ALA A 94 16.99 13.09 2.31
CA ALA A 94 16.63 13.07 0.89
C ALA A 94 15.88 11.78 0.47
N GLN A 95 16.30 10.63 1.01
CA GLN A 95 15.62 9.35 0.78
C GLN A 95 14.18 9.31 1.30
N ILE A 96 13.89 9.96 2.42
CA ILE A 96 12.55 10.04 3.00
C ILE A 96 11.69 11.01 2.20
N GLU A 97 12.25 12.15 1.77
CA GLU A 97 11.55 13.10 0.90
C GLU A 97 11.14 12.47 -0.44
N HIS A 98 12.04 11.74 -1.09
CA HIS A 98 11.74 11.00 -2.32
C HIS A 98 10.63 9.97 -2.11
N ARG A 99 10.68 9.21 -1.01
CA ARG A 99 9.64 8.22 -0.72
C ARG A 99 8.30 8.86 -0.35
N LYS A 100 8.30 10.02 0.34
CA LYS A 100 7.10 10.84 0.58
C LYS A 100 6.52 11.33 -0.74
N MET A 101 7.35 11.85 -1.66
CA MET A 101 6.92 12.30 -2.98
C MET A 101 6.29 11.15 -3.78
N PHE A 102 6.96 10.00 -3.84
CA PHE A 102 6.45 8.81 -4.51
C PHE A 102 5.12 8.34 -3.92
N LEU A 103 5.01 8.26 -2.59
CA LEU A 103 3.76 7.83 -1.95
C LEU A 103 2.61 8.82 -2.18
N ARG A 104 2.87 10.14 -2.15
CA ARG A 104 1.88 11.16 -2.49
C ARG A 104 1.38 11.00 -3.92
N TRP A 105 2.31 10.82 -4.86
CA TRP A 105 1.98 10.61 -6.27
C TRP A 105 1.17 9.31 -6.46
N TYR A 106 1.61 8.22 -5.83
CA TYR A 106 0.91 6.93 -5.88
C TYR A 106 -0.52 7.03 -5.36
N LEU A 107 -0.72 7.60 -4.17
CA LEU A 107 -2.04 7.79 -3.58
C LEU A 107 -2.92 8.72 -4.44
N THR A 108 -2.32 9.74 -5.06
CA THR A 108 -3.04 10.63 -5.97
C THR A 108 -3.51 9.88 -7.20
N LYS A 109 -2.66 8.99 -7.75
CA LYS A 109 -2.98 8.16 -8.91
C LYS A 109 -4.05 7.12 -8.59
N LEU A 110 -3.91 6.45 -7.44
CA LEU A 110 -4.90 5.49 -6.93
C LEU A 110 -6.26 6.18 -6.73
N ASN A 111 -6.25 7.40 -6.20
CA ASN A 111 -7.44 8.20 -6.03
C ASN A 111 -7.93 8.85 -7.33
N SER A 112 -7.27 8.76 -8.49
CA SER A 112 -7.78 9.36 -9.74
C SER A 112 -8.59 8.40 -10.61
N ASP A 113 -8.34 7.09 -10.53
CA ASP A 113 -9.13 6.08 -11.23
C ASP A 113 -9.33 4.82 -10.39
N CYS A 114 -10.32 4.88 -9.49
CA CYS A 114 -10.68 3.79 -8.59
C CYS A 114 -11.29 2.56 -9.30
N THR A 115 -11.52 2.64 -10.62
CA THR A 115 -12.26 1.62 -11.40
C THR A 115 -11.36 0.75 -12.29
N ARG A 116 -10.13 1.18 -12.55
CA ARG A 116 -9.21 0.52 -13.48
C ARG A 116 -8.17 -0.34 -12.76
N ARG A 117 -8.13 -1.63 -13.11
CA ARG A 117 -7.17 -2.62 -12.58
C ARG A 117 -5.74 -2.45 -13.12
N ASP A 118 -5.58 -1.72 -14.20
CA ASP A 118 -4.33 -1.43 -14.90
C ASP A 118 -3.56 -0.23 -14.31
N THR A 119 -4.19 0.57 -13.46
CA THR A 119 -3.57 1.68 -12.73
C THR A 119 -2.37 1.23 -11.89
N TYR A 120 -2.40 0.00 -11.34
CA TYR A 120 -1.36 -0.51 -10.44
C TYR A 120 -0.04 -0.87 -11.14
N ALA A 121 -0.10 -1.42 -12.36
CA ALA A 121 1.10 -1.82 -13.11
C ALA A 121 1.81 -0.61 -13.75
N GLY A 122 1.04 0.38 -14.21
CA GLY A 122 1.58 1.63 -14.75
C GLY A 122 2.35 2.44 -13.72
N VAL A 123 1.83 2.55 -12.50
CA VAL A 123 2.49 3.27 -11.38
C VAL A 123 3.90 2.74 -11.11
N VAL A 124 4.05 1.42 -10.98
CA VAL A 124 5.33 0.81 -10.63
C VAL A 124 6.34 1.01 -11.77
N SER A 125 5.88 0.87 -13.02
CA SER A 125 6.70 1.09 -14.22
C SER A 125 7.19 2.54 -14.35
N GLU A 126 6.30 3.51 -14.20
CA GLU A 126 6.61 4.95 -14.33
C GLU A 126 7.55 5.40 -13.21
N SER A 127 7.37 4.90 -11.99
CA SER A 127 8.28 5.17 -10.87
C SER A 127 9.70 4.63 -11.08
N ALA A 128 9.85 3.49 -11.75
CA ALA A 128 11.16 2.94 -12.10
C ALA A 128 11.88 3.76 -13.17
N GLN A 129 11.15 4.51 -13.99
CA GLN A 129 11.73 5.45 -14.96
C GLN A 129 12.27 6.71 -14.26
N TRP A 130 11.59 7.21 -13.24
CA TRP A 130 12.05 8.35 -12.44
C TRP A 130 13.38 8.07 -11.71
N TYR A 131 13.63 6.83 -11.29
CA TYR A 131 14.92 6.41 -10.72
C TYR A 131 16.07 6.31 -11.72
N ARG A 132 15.81 6.36 -13.04
CA ARG A 132 16.88 6.37 -14.08
C ARG A 132 17.29 7.77 -14.51
N LEU A 133 16.56 8.80 -14.07
CA LEU A 133 16.80 10.21 -14.40
C LEU A 133 17.47 10.99 -13.25
N LEU A 134 17.88 10.28 -12.20
CA LEU A 134 18.68 10.73 -11.07
C LEU A 134 19.94 9.86 -11.00
#